data_AF-A0A6A3KKD5-F1
#
_entry.id   AF-A0A6A3KKD5-F1
#
_cell.length_a   1.000
_cell.length_b   1.000
_cell.length_c   1.000
_cell.angle_alpha   90.00
_cell.angle_beta   90.00
_cell.angle_gamma   90.00
#
_symmetry.space_group_name_H-M   'P 1'
#
loop_
_entity.id
_entity.type
_entity.pdbx_description
1 polymer ?
#
loop_
_entity_poly.entity_id
_entity_poly.type
_entity_poly.pdbx_seq_one_letter_code
_entity_poly.pdbx_strand_id
1 'polypeptide(L)'
;MSMHDYVQNTRHLVTKPIDMASQGHVFVFGMREGMTRYCLTRAEPATLEAAFALALREDYVVASSYARRMPAEVPSSGPEPMEIDAIEASQHQQSSS
;
A
#
# COMPACT_ATOMS: atom_id res chain seq x y z
N MET A 1 -10.99 6.73 11.85
CA MET A 1 -12.24 6.32 11.18
C MET A 1 -11.88 5.57 9.93
N SER A 2 -12.45 4.39 9.68
CA SER A 2 -12.16 3.62 8.45
C SER A 2 -12.83 4.26 7.23
N MET A 3 -12.40 3.89 6.02
CA MET A 3 -13.08 4.35 4.80
C MET A 3 -14.54 3.89 4.76
N HIS A 4 -14.80 2.67 5.24
CA HIS A 4 -16.15 2.13 5.32
C HIS A 4 -17.04 2.95 6.27
N ASP A 5 -16.55 3.28 7.47
CA ASP A 5 -17.29 4.14 8.41
C ASP A 5 -17.56 5.52 7.79
N TYR A 6 -16.60 6.06 7.03
CA TYR A 6 -16.74 7.34 6.36
C TYR A 6 -17.82 7.34 5.29
N VAL A 7 -17.82 6.34 4.42
CA VAL A 7 -18.88 6.16 3.42
C VAL A 7 -20.24 6.04 4.11
N GLN A 8 -20.36 5.23 5.16
CA GLN A 8 -21.64 5.06 5.87
C GLN A 8 -22.11 6.36 6.53
N ASN A 9 -21.22 7.06 7.23
CA ASN A 9 -21.56 8.30 7.93
C ASN A 9 -21.95 9.43 6.96
N THR A 10 -21.48 9.38 5.72
CA THR A 10 -21.76 10.39 4.69
C THR A 10 -22.94 10.05 3.77
N ARG A 11 -23.60 8.89 3.95
CA ARG A 11 -24.82 8.53 3.18
C ARG A 11 -25.95 9.53 3.31
N HIS A 12 -26.00 10.28 4.41
CA HIS A 12 -26.97 11.35 4.61
C HIS A 12 -26.86 12.47 3.58
N LEU A 13 -25.76 12.56 2.82
CA LEU A 13 -25.62 13.53 1.73
C LEU A 13 -26.60 13.23 0.58
N VAL A 14 -26.98 11.96 0.37
CA VAL A 14 -27.95 11.54 -0.66
C VAL A 14 -29.33 12.17 -0.44
N THR A 15 -29.71 12.39 0.83
CA THR A 15 -31.02 12.93 1.19
C THR A 15 -31.06 14.45 1.27
N LYS A 16 -29.91 15.12 1.12
CA LYS A 16 -29.84 16.58 1.13
C LYS A 16 -30.23 17.15 -0.24
N PRO A 17 -30.90 18.31 -0.29
CA PRO A 17 -31.22 19.00 -1.55
C PRO A 17 -29.97 19.69 -2.11
N ILE A 18 -28.97 18.88 -2.50
CA ILE A 18 -27.71 19.28 -3.13
C ILE A 18 -27.67 18.53 -4.47
N ASP A 19 -27.20 19.17 -5.54
CA ASP A 19 -27.03 18.47 -6.82
C ASP A 19 -26.00 17.34 -6.72
N MET A 20 -26.13 16.32 -7.57
CA MET A 20 -25.34 15.08 -7.47
C MET A 20 -23.82 15.32 -7.59
N ALA A 21 -23.40 16.27 -8.42
CA ALA A 21 -21.99 16.59 -8.61
C ALA A 21 -21.41 17.31 -7.39
N SER A 22 -22.19 18.22 -6.79
CA SER A 22 -21.82 18.88 -5.53
C SER A 22 -21.79 17.92 -4.36
N GLN A 23 -22.68 16.92 -4.30
CA GLN A 23 -22.62 15.86 -3.27
C GLN A 23 -21.29 15.08 -3.35
N GLY A 24 -20.87 14.69 -4.57
CA GLY A 24 -19.58 14.05 -4.80
C GLY A 24 -18.41 14.93 -4.38
N HIS A 25 -18.43 16.22 -4.74
CA HIS A 25 -17.40 17.18 -4.31
C HIS A 25 -17.32 17.34 -2.79
N VAL A 26 -18.46 17.49 -2.11
CA VAL A 26 -18.53 17.61 -0.65
C VAL A 26 -17.98 16.36 0.02
N PHE A 27 -18.29 15.18 -0.52
CA PHE A 27 -17.72 13.91 -0.07
C PHE A 27 -16.20 13.91 -0.21
N VAL A 28 -15.65 14.17 -1.40
CA VAL A 28 -14.19 14.18 -1.62
C VAL A 28 -13.49 15.24 -0.78
N PHE A 29 -14.11 16.40 -0.58
CA PHE A 29 -13.56 17.48 0.22
C PHE A 29 -13.51 17.13 1.72
N GLY A 30 -14.51 16.42 2.22
CA GLY A 30 -14.56 15.96 3.60
C GLY A 30 -13.67 14.75 3.91
N MET A 31 -13.08 14.11 2.90
CA MET A 31 -12.19 12.96 3.09
C MET A 31 -10.85 13.36 3.70
N ARG A 32 -10.28 12.47 4.52
CA ARG A 32 -8.90 12.61 4.98
C ARG A 32 -7.96 12.64 3.77
N GLU A 33 -6.97 13.52 3.81
CA GLU A 33 -5.95 13.60 2.77
C GLU A 33 -5.15 12.28 2.66
N GLY A 34 -4.75 11.93 1.43
CA GLY A 34 -4.06 10.68 1.13
C GLY A 34 -4.34 10.19 -0.29
N MET A 35 -3.84 8.99 -0.60
CA MET A 35 -3.90 8.41 -1.95
C MET A 35 -5.34 8.28 -2.45
N THR A 36 -6.26 7.80 -1.59
CA THR A 36 -7.67 7.66 -1.97
C THR A 36 -8.29 9.01 -2.35
N ARG A 37 -8.06 10.07 -1.57
CA ARG A 37 -8.57 11.42 -1.90
C ARG A 37 -7.98 11.92 -3.21
N TYR A 38 -6.69 11.73 -3.44
CA TYR A 38 -6.03 12.06 -4.70
C TYR A 38 -6.65 11.33 -5.90
N CYS A 39 -6.87 10.02 -5.80
CA CYS A 39 -7.51 9.21 -6.84
C CYS A 39 -8.92 9.74 -7.17
N LEU A 40 -9.71 10.09 -6.15
CA LEU A 40 -11.07 10.59 -6.34
C LEU A 40 -11.11 12.00 -6.95
N THR A 41 -10.22 12.90 -6.54
CA THR A 41 -10.13 14.23 -7.15
C THR A 41 -9.80 14.15 -8.63
N ARG A 42 -8.93 13.21 -9.02
CA ARG A 42 -8.57 13.00 -10.43
C ARG A 42 -9.66 12.28 -11.23
N ALA A 43 -10.42 11.40 -10.59
CA ALA A 43 -11.50 10.66 -11.23
C ALA A 43 -12.76 11.50 -11.46
N GLU A 44 -12.90 12.63 -10.75
CA GLU A 44 -14.05 13.54 -10.84
C GLU A 44 -15.40 12.79 -10.86
N PRO A 45 -15.74 12.04 -9.80
CA PRO A 45 -16.93 11.21 -9.79
C PRO A 45 -18.20 12.05 -9.95
N ALA A 46 -18.97 11.78 -11.01
CA ALA A 46 -20.20 12.51 -11.35
C ALA A 46 -21.37 12.28 -10.37
N THR A 47 -21.28 11.25 -9.52
CA THR A 47 -22.29 10.90 -8.53
C THR A 47 -21.63 10.53 -7.21
N LEU A 48 -22.39 10.68 -6.12
CA LEU A 48 -21.93 10.30 -4.79
C LEU A 48 -21.71 8.78 -4.68
N GLU A 49 -22.56 7.97 -5.32
CA GLU A 49 -22.42 6.52 -5.39
C GLU A 49 -21.15 6.09 -6.12
N ALA A 50 -20.81 6.76 -7.22
CA ALA A 50 -19.54 6.51 -7.91
C ALA A 50 -18.35 6.86 -7.01
N ALA A 51 -18.44 7.97 -6.26
CA ALA A 51 -17.43 8.34 -5.28
C ALA A 51 -17.27 7.30 -4.17
N PHE A 52 -18.37 6.77 -3.62
CA PHE A 52 -18.35 5.69 -2.62
C PHE A 52 -17.68 4.42 -3.18
N ALA A 53 -18.05 4.00 -4.38
CA ALA A 53 -17.50 2.81 -5.01
C ALA A 53 -15.99 2.95 -5.27
N LEU A 54 -15.55 4.11 -5.74
CA LEU A 54 -14.13 4.43 -5.91
C LEU A 54 -13.39 4.43 -4.57
N ALA A 55 -13.93 5.10 -3.56
CA ALA A 55 -13.29 5.20 -2.24
C ALA A 55 -13.02 3.82 -1.62
N LEU A 56 -14.02 2.93 -1.66
CA LEU A 56 -13.90 1.56 -1.14
C LEU A 56 -12.93 0.70 -1.96
N ARG A 57 -12.94 0.85 -3.29
CA ARG A 57 -12.01 0.12 -4.18
C ARG A 57 -10.57 0.50 -3.90
N GLU A 58 -10.27 1.79 -3.81
CA GLU A 58 -8.92 2.27 -3.56
C GLU A 58 -8.43 1.86 -2.16
N ASP A 59 -9.27 1.98 -1.13
CA ASP A 59 -8.94 1.53 0.22
C ASP A 59 -8.64 0.02 0.26
N TYR A 60 -9.43 -0.78 -0.46
CA TYR A 60 -9.17 -2.21 -0.62
C TYR A 60 -7.87 -2.51 -1.37
N VAL A 61 -7.57 -1.82 -2.47
CA VAL A 61 -6.31 -1.99 -3.22
C VAL A 61 -5.11 -1.69 -2.33
N VAL A 62 -5.18 -0.60 -1.56
CA VAL A 62 -4.15 -0.22 -0.60
C VAL A 62 -4.01 -1.31 0.47
N ALA A 63 -5.09 -1.68 1.16
CA ALA A 63 -5.06 -2.68 2.23
C ALA A 63 -4.57 -4.06 1.75
N SER A 64 -5.07 -4.51 0.60
CA SER A 64 -4.68 -5.80 0.00
C SER A 64 -3.23 -5.81 -0.47
N SER A 65 -2.68 -4.67 -0.90
CA SER A 65 -1.27 -4.56 -1.26
C SER A 65 -0.37 -4.84 -0.05
N TYR A 66 -0.71 -4.31 1.13
CA TYR A 66 0.03 -4.59 2.37
C TYR A 66 -0.13 -6.04 2.81
N ALA A 67 -1.34 -6.59 2.71
CA ALA A 67 -1.59 -8.00 3.05
C ALA A 67 -0.80 -8.96 2.14
N ARG A 68 -0.71 -8.66 0.84
CA ARG A 68 0.05 -9.46 -0.14
C ARG A 68 1.57 -9.29 0.01
N ARG A 69 2.04 -8.15 0.53
CA ARG A 69 3.47 -7.85 0.66
C ARG A 69 4.15 -8.57 1.82
N MET A 70 3.40 -9.29 2.65
CA MET A 70 3.96 -10.25 3.61
C MET A 70 3.98 -11.64 2.97
N PRO A 71 5.06 -12.04 2.26
CA PRO A 71 5.36 -13.46 2.25
C PRO A 71 5.57 -13.84 3.72
N ALA A 72 5.00 -14.97 4.16
CA ALA A 72 5.59 -15.65 5.31
C ALA A 72 7.10 -15.66 5.05
N GLU A 73 7.92 -15.29 6.03
CA GLU A 73 9.36 -15.47 5.94
C GLU A 73 9.61 -16.97 5.70
N VAL A 74 9.56 -17.37 4.44
CA VAL A 74 10.20 -18.59 3.96
C VAL A 74 11.64 -18.32 4.32
N PRO A 75 12.28 -19.15 5.15
CA PRO A 75 13.71 -19.05 5.34
C PRO A 75 14.28 -19.14 3.94
N SER A 76 14.75 -18.00 3.42
CA SER A 76 15.46 -17.98 2.16
C SER A 76 16.69 -18.82 2.45
N SER A 77 16.66 -20.07 2.00
CA SER A 77 17.87 -20.85 1.85
C SER A 77 18.68 -20.08 0.83
N GLY A 78 19.45 -19.10 1.31
CA GLY A 78 20.39 -18.35 0.51
C GLY A 78 21.30 -19.32 -0.23
N PRO A 79 22.03 -18.85 -1.25
CA PRO A 79 23.00 -19.70 -1.92
C PRO A 79 23.91 -20.35 -0.86
N GLU A 80 24.20 -21.65 -1.03
CA GLU A 80 25.07 -22.35 -0.08
C GLU A 80 26.37 -21.56 0.13
N PRO A 81 26.80 -21.35 1.38
CA PRO A 81 28.02 -20.62 1.65
C PRO A 81 29.18 -21.35 0.98
N MET A 82 29.90 -20.63 0.13
CA MET A 82 31.10 -21.14 -0.53
C MET A 82 32.14 -21.48 0.54
N GLU A 83 32.57 -22.74 0.60
CA GLU A 83 33.68 -23.15 1.45
C GLU A 83 34.97 -22.51 0.93
N ILE A 84 35.66 -21.75 1.78
CA ILE A 84 36.95 -21.13 1.47
C ILE A 84 38.01 -21.85 2.29
N ASP A 85 38.82 -22.69 1.65
CA ASP A 85 39.96 -23.33 2.28
C ASP A 85 41.12 -22.35 2.45
N ALA A 86 41.66 -22.30 3.67
CA ALA A 86 42.87 -21.54 3.97
C ALA A 86 44.10 -22.30 3.46
N ILE A 87 44.77 -21.76 2.45
CA ILE A 87 46.10 -22.22 2.04
C ILE A 87 47.15 -21.75 3.06
N GLU A 88 47.69 -22.70 3.83
CA GLU A 88 48.83 -22.45 4.71
C GLU A 88 50.09 -22.25 3.87
N ALA A 89 50.62 -21.02 3.85
CA ALA A 89 51.88 -20.73 3.20
C ALA A 89 53.03 -21.34 4.01
N SER A 90 53.50 -22.53 3.61
CA SER A 90 54.70 -23.14 4.18
C SER A 90 55.91 -22.23 3.93
N GLN A 91 56.39 -21.56 4.98
CA GLN A 91 57.68 -20.89 4.97
C GLN A 91 58.79 -21.95 4.96
N HIS A 92 59.18 -22.40 3.77
CA HIS A 92 60.42 -23.15 3.59
C HIS A 92 61.59 -22.15 3.64
N GLN A 93 62.03 -21.79 4.85
CA GLN A 93 63.39 -21.27 5.05
C GLN A 93 64.27 -22.39 5.58
N GLN A 94 64.69 -23.26 4.67
CA GLN A 94 65.94 -23.97 4.84
C GLN A 94 67.06 -22.96 4.57
N SER A 95 67.82 -22.62 5.60
CA SER A 95 69.19 -22.10 5.46
C SER A 95 69.99 -22.52 6.68
N SER A 96 70.67 -23.66 6.53
CA SER A 96 71.82 -24.03 7.36
C SER A 96 73.01 -23.19 6.95
N SER A 97 73.63 -22.50 7.93
CA SER A 97 75.08 -22.42 8.18
C SER A 97 75.39 -21.27 9.14
#